data_AF-A0A9P4S303-F1
#
_entry.id   AF-A0A9P4S303-F1
#
_cell.length_a   1.000
_cell.length_b   1.000
_cell.length_c   1.000
_cell.angle_alpha   90.00
_cell.angle_beta   90.00
_cell.angle_gamma   90.00
#
_symmetry.space_group_name_H-M   'P 1'
#
loop_
_entity.id
_entity.type
_entity.pdbx_description
1 polymer ?
#
loop_
_entity_poly.entity_id
_entity_poly.type
_entity_poly.pdbx_seq_one_letter_code
_entity_poly.pdbx_strand_id
1 'polypeptide(L)'
;MSTSEKKGVDVQTSEITFSRLEASLAKAEVVPRPNSREMKDVNRHAKPEDIDVNELDFDYDLDSSHYPLGNVRSLQQVFSAVQHQQHLSKKENFSDYTAIECFSITSSGGEWQNLDEARLRDFLEATAKVEEPRISPTASMNRNGRRMLLFLVPLTPTPHTSFGNRIPMTQASVSHLFHTLGIHSLFLLNLLGRPDYWAPQTHWETAEGGDFVACDFFCQHPRWNLQVQGAPLSVYMRFDATRELITYIVSHKVGDTSVKTLKNIIDISMRTASGSTKNVMFLDDPFDFHTILSVLSFEASKFHVKRFQRFMWTQINKVDDHLGGLENSDRAKLRDLTKELQIISQNADSHIGNADVAIITARGIRSAHARIHVAISSSASTYQRVTDSIEYIIKSMEKQKIWFLNYKNRKDSTMSLVYNLVTQEDAANNIRLSHEMKRDSTSMNAIAGLTMVFLPGTFTATVLGAGIFSAVAGTNNVRVSGIWWLWIVLTVPLTLIVMACWWYYKYTKERPYKAQMAAIAAAKRKEEAGDTEEQMGKSSAVSFLNEVRAARPIGNLSLRGWSFASSRKKSAGESLQDRV
;
A
#
# COMPACT_ATOMS: atom_id res chain seq x y z
N MET A 1 -46.88 -26.04 -8.30
CA MET A 1 -47.34 -27.45 -8.25
C MET A 1 -46.45 -28.21 -9.23
N SER A 2 -45.27 -28.75 -8.89
CA SER A 2 -44.82 -29.58 -7.75
C SER A 2 -45.67 -30.82 -7.52
N THR A 3 -45.11 -31.97 -7.94
CA THR A 3 -44.91 -33.27 -7.26
C THR A 3 -44.41 -34.24 -8.34
N SER A 4 -43.53 -35.23 -8.17
CA SER A 4 -42.71 -35.77 -7.09
C SER A 4 -42.03 -37.00 -7.72
N GLU A 5 -40.72 -37.20 -7.59
CA GLU A 5 -40.17 -38.48 -7.11
C GLU A 5 -38.63 -38.44 -6.98
N LYS A 6 -38.16 -38.79 -5.78
CA LYS A 6 -36.76 -39.02 -5.39
C LYS A 6 -36.48 -40.53 -5.41
N LYS A 7 -35.36 -40.94 -6.03
CA LYS A 7 -34.48 -42.07 -5.70
C LYS A 7 -33.10 -41.69 -6.30
N GLY A 8 -31.97 -41.59 -5.61
CA GLY A 8 -31.38 -42.49 -4.63
C GLY A 8 -30.20 -43.20 -5.32
N VAL A 9 -28.98 -42.67 -5.20
CA VAL A 9 -27.74 -43.36 -5.64
C VAL A 9 -26.68 -43.22 -4.54
N ASP A 10 -26.20 -44.39 -4.12
CA ASP A 10 -25.30 -44.67 -3.01
C ASP A 10 -23.93 -44.00 -3.11
N VAL A 11 -23.47 -43.47 -1.98
CA VAL A 11 -22.08 -43.06 -1.76
C VAL A 11 -21.37 -44.24 -1.09
N GLN A 12 -20.63 -45.03 -1.89
CA GLN A 12 -19.63 -45.96 -1.35
C GLN A 12 -18.36 -45.17 -1.00
N THR A 13 -18.16 -44.91 0.29
CA THR A 13 -16.87 -44.54 0.87
C THR A 13 -15.96 -45.75 0.90
N SER A 14 -15.05 -45.85 -0.08
CA SER A 14 -13.87 -46.72 0.01
C SER A 14 -12.76 -45.97 0.76
N GLU A 15 -12.33 -46.51 1.89
CA GLU A 15 -11.16 -46.08 2.65
C GLU A 15 -9.92 -46.06 1.76
N ILE A 16 -9.28 -44.89 1.62
CA ILE A 16 -7.94 -44.79 1.02
C ILE A 16 -6.94 -44.65 2.18
N THR A 17 -6.31 -45.76 2.52
CA THR A 17 -5.10 -45.83 3.34
C THR A 17 -3.96 -45.07 2.64
N PHE A 18 -3.56 -43.92 3.18
CA PHE A 18 -2.38 -43.21 2.72
C PHE A 18 -1.11 -43.95 3.15
N SER A 19 -0.49 -44.67 2.21
CA SER A 19 0.86 -45.24 2.36
C SER A 19 1.91 -44.15 2.10
N ARG A 20 2.84 -43.99 3.04
CA ARG A 20 3.79 -42.86 3.12
C ARG A 20 5.01 -42.97 2.19
N LEU A 21 4.93 -43.71 1.07
CA LEU A 21 6.09 -44.06 0.24
C LEU A 21 5.88 -44.06 -1.29
N GLU A 22 4.83 -43.43 -1.85
CA GLU A 22 4.64 -43.32 -3.32
C GLU A 22 4.83 -41.90 -3.87
N ALA A 23 5.56 -41.04 -3.17
CA ALA A 23 5.92 -39.71 -3.66
C ALA A 23 7.24 -39.73 -4.46
N SER A 24 7.31 -40.51 -5.55
CA SER A 24 8.35 -40.28 -6.56
C SER A 24 7.97 -40.88 -7.91
N LEU A 25 8.05 -40.03 -8.96
CA LEU A 25 8.09 -40.38 -10.38
C LEU A 25 6.75 -40.72 -11.08
N ALA A 26 5.77 -39.83 -11.00
CA ALA A 26 4.87 -39.61 -12.14
C ALA A 26 5.28 -38.30 -12.83
N LYS A 27 5.83 -38.38 -14.06
CA LYS A 27 5.84 -37.23 -14.98
C LYS A 27 4.38 -36.93 -15.30
N ALA A 28 3.73 -36.14 -14.46
CA ALA A 28 2.45 -35.53 -14.79
C ALA A 28 2.76 -34.52 -15.90
N GLU A 29 2.46 -34.89 -17.14
CA GLU A 29 2.40 -33.95 -18.25
C GLU A 29 1.33 -32.92 -17.85
N VAL A 30 1.77 -31.74 -17.44
CA VAL A 30 0.87 -30.66 -17.00
C VAL A 30 0.09 -30.24 -18.23
N VAL A 31 -1.11 -30.80 -18.41
CA VAL A 31 -2.02 -30.35 -19.45
C VAL A 31 -2.28 -28.87 -19.19
N PRO A 32 -1.91 -27.96 -20.12
CA PRO A 32 -2.14 -26.53 -19.95
C PRO A 32 -3.62 -26.31 -19.68
N ARG A 33 -3.95 -25.48 -18.69
CA ARG A 33 -5.36 -25.13 -18.41
C ARG A 33 -6.00 -24.59 -19.71
N PRO A 34 -7.27 -24.93 -20.01
CA PRO A 34 -7.98 -24.46 -21.21
C PRO A 34 -7.88 -22.93 -21.42
N ASN A 35 -7.75 -22.19 -20.31
CA ASN A 35 -7.54 -20.75 -20.22
C ASN A 35 -6.36 -20.25 -21.07
N SER A 36 -5.35 -21.09 -21.34
CA SER A 36 -4.19 -20.73 -22.16
C SER A 36 -4.41 -20.93 -23.66
N ARG A 37 -5.51 -21.58 -24.08
CA ARG A 37 -5.79 -21.91 -25.48
C ARG A 37 -6.89 -21.08 -26.12
N GLU A 38 -7.93 -20.74 -25.37
CA GLU A 38 -9.11 -20.09 -25.95
C GLU A 38 -9.33 -18.63 -25.51
N MET A 39 -8.70 -18.17 -24.42
CA MET A 39 -8.84 -16.79 -23.90
C MET A 39 -10.31 -16.32 -23.73
N LYS A 40 -11.26 -17.24 -23.46
CA LYS A 40 -12.71 -16.94 -23.37
C LYS A 40 -13.22 -16.71 -21.94
N ASP A 41 -12.46 -17.08 -20.92
CA ASP A 41 -12.87 -16.92 -19.53
C ASP A 41 -12.58 -15.51 -19.02
N VAL A 42 -13.64 -14.82 -18.62
CA VAL A 42 -13.58 -13.51 -17.96
C VAL A 42 -13.21 -13.72 -16.48
N ASN A 43 -12.34 -12.86 -15.93
CA ASN A 43 -11.99 -12.92 -14.51
C ASN A 43 -13.27 -12.81 -13.67
N ARG A 44 -13.44 -13.68 -12.66
CA ARG A 44 -14.65 -13.71 -11.80
C ARG A 44 -14.97 -12.39 -11.09
N HIS A 45 -14.01 -11.47 -11.03
CA HIS A 45 -14.14 -10.14 -10.44
C HIS A 45 -14.14 -9.01 -11.47
N ALA A 46 -14.08 -9.33 -12.77
CA ALA A 46 -14.24 -8.36 -13.83
C ALA A 46 -15.68 -7.82 -13.80
N LYS A 47 -15.80 -6.51 -13.82
CA LYS A 47 -17.06 -5.84 -14.03
C LYS A 47 -17.44 -5.89 -15.51
N PRO A 48 -18.69 -5.63 -15.89
CA PRO A 48 -19.10 -5.57 -17.30
C PRO A 48 -18.27 -4.60 -18.14
N GLU A 49 -17.81 -3.51 -17.53
CA GLU A 49 -16.91 -2.52 -18.13
C GLU A 49 -15.49 -3.04 -18.41
N ASP A 50 -15.01 -4.05 -17.65
CA ASP A 50 -13.69 -4.67 -17.83
C ASP A 50 -13.67 -5.73 -18.95
N ILE A 51 -14.85 -6.05 -19.53
CA ILE A 51 -14.99 -7.03 -20.61
C ILE A 51 -14.70 -6.39 -21.97
N ASP A 52 -14.85 -5.06 -22.07
CA ASP A 52 -14.46 -4.32 -23.26
C ASP A 52 -12.93 -4.30 -23.35
N VAL A 53 -12.37 -5.08 -24.28
CA VAL A 53 -10.92 -5.21 -24.45
C VAL A 53 -10.42 -4.01 -25.26
N ASN A 54 -10.31 -2.87 -24.58
CA ASN A 54 -9.61 -1.73 -25.12
C ASN A 54 -8.19 -1.66 -24.56
N GLU A 55 -7.19 -1.96 -25.39
CA GLU A 55 -5.77 -1.96 -25.00
C GLU A 55 -5.19 -0.54 -24.93
N LEU A 56 -5.87 0.47 -25.51
CA LEU A 56 -5.39 1.84 -25.61
C LEU A 56 -6.45 2.84 -25.14
N ASP A 57 -6.08 3.72 -24.21
CA ASP A 57 -6.97 4.76 -23.67
C ASP A 57 -7.41 5.81 -24.71
N PHE A 58 -6.72 5.87 -25.85
CA PHE A 58 -6.92 6.87 -26.90
C PHE A 58 -7.10 6.19 -28.25
N ASP A 59 -7.93 6.80 -29.10
CA ASP A 59 -8.08 6.37 -30.47
C ASP A 59 -6.86 6.82 -31.28
N TYR A 60 -5.97 5.87 -31.57
CA TYR A 60 -4.83 6.06 -32.44
C TYR A 60 -5.10 5.61 -33.88
N ASP A 61 -6.37 5.44 -34.27
CA ASP A 61 -6.76 5.32 -35.68
C ASP A 61 -6.63 6.69 -36.36
N LEU A 62 -5.41 6.97 -36.83
CA LEU A 62 -5.02 8.27 -37.35
C LEU A 62 -5.61 8.50 -38.74
N ASP A 63 -6.72 9.21 -38.81
CA ASP A 63 -7.20 9.79 -40.07
C ASP A 63 -6.53 11.15 -40.35
N SER A 64 -6.07 11.33 -41.58
CA SER A 64 -5.59 12.59 -42.14
C SER A 64 -6.56 13.76 -41.99
N SER A 65 -7.87 13.50 -41.87
CA SER A 65 -8.89 14.54 -41.59
C SER A 65 -8.96 14.95 -40.11
N HIS A 66 -8.55 14.07 -39.20
CA HIS A 66 -8.67 14.24 -37.75
C HIS A 66 -7.38 14.75 -37.09
N TYR A 67 -6.21 14.39 -37.63
CA TYR A 67 -4.91 14.76 -37.07
C TYR A 67 -3.99 15.33 -38.16
N PRO A 68 -3.69 16.65 -38.16
CA PRO A 68 -2.78 17.25 -39.12
C PRO A 68 -1.33 16.87 -38.77
N LEU A 69 -0.90 15.68 -39.21
CA LEU A 69 0.45 15.14 -39.00
C LEU A 69 1.55 15.96 -39.72
N GLY A 70 1.17 16.87 -40.62
CA GLY A 70 2.11 17.69 -41.40
C GLY A 70 3.04 18.60 -40.57
N ASN A 71 2.68 18.88 -39.32
CA ASN A 71 3.47 19.72 -38.41
C ASN A 71 4.34 18.91 -37.43
N VAL A 72 4.32 17.58 -37.54
CA VAL A 72 5.07 16.69 -36.65
C VAL A 72 6.49 16.50 -37.17
N ARG A 73 7.51 16.74 -36.33
CA ARG A 73 8.93 16.59 -36.70
C ARG A 73 9.44 15.15 -36.58
N SER A 74 8.77 14.32 -35.79
CA SER A 74 9.14 12.92 -35.56
C SER A 74 7.90 12.06 -35.35
N LEU A 75 7.89 10.84 -35.90
CA LEU A 75 6.80 9.87 -35.69
C LEU A 75 6.50 9.62 -34.20
N GLN A 76 7.48 9.80 -33.32
CA GLN A 76 7.29 9.66 -31.87
C GLN A 76 6.37 10.73 -31.26
N GLN A 77 6.25 11.91 -31.90
CA GLN A 77 5.39 13.00 -31.43
C GLN A 77 3.92 12.81 -31.80
N VAL A 78 3.60 11.82 -32.64
CA VAL A 78 2.21 11.51 -33.01
C VAL A 78 1.38 11.18 -31.77
N PHE A 79 1.93 10.41 -30.84
CA PHE A 79 1.23 10.04 -29.61
C PHE A 79 0.85 11.26 -28.76
N SER A 80 1.78 12.21 -28.59
CA SER A 80 1.52 13.42 -27.81
C SER A 80 0.57 14.38 -28.53
N ALA A 81 0.60 14.41 -29.87
CA ALA A 81 -0.33 15.19 -30.68
C ALA A 81 -1.78 14.69 -30.56
N VAL A 82 -1.99 13.37 -30.65
CA VAL A 82 -3.32 12.75 -30.49
C VAL A 82 -3.94 13.08 -29.14
N GLN A 83 -3.18 12.83 -28.07
CA GLN A 83 -3.63 13.10 -26.70
C GLN A 83 -3.92 14.59 -26.48
N HIS A 84 -3.06 15.47 -26.99
CA HIS A 84 -3.27 16.92 -26.90
C HIS A 84 -4.56 17.33 -27.61
N GLN A 85 -4.79 16.88 -28.85
CA GLN A 85 -5.97 17.25 -29.61
C GLN A 85 -7.26 16.75 -28.95
N GLN A 86 -7.29 15.52 -28.43
CA GLN A 86 -8.45 14.96 -27.75
C GLN A 86 -8.82 15.74 -26.47
N HIS A 87 -7.84 16.18 -25.70
CA HIS A 87 -8.13 16.99 -24.51
C HIS A 87 -8.38 18.47 -24.84
N LEU A 88 -7.78 19.00 -25.90
CA LEU A 88 -8.02 20.36 -26.35
C LEU A 88 -9.43 20.51 -26.93
N SER A 89 -9.97 19.49 -27.61
CA SER A 89 -11.32 19.54 -28.22
C SER A 89 -12.46 19.52 -27.19
N LYS A 90 -12.19 19.03 -25.97
CA LYS A 90 -13.16 18.96 -24.88
C LYS A 90 -13.32 20.31 -24.17
N LYS A 91 -14.38 21.05 -24.51
CA LYS A 91 -14.64 22.41 -24.03
C LYS A 91 -14.77 22.53 -22.52
N GLU A 92 -15.27 21.50 -21.84
CA GLU A 92 -15.50 21.53 -20.38
C GLU A 92 -14.21 21.75 -19.57
N ASN A 93 -13.06 21.37 -20.15
CA ASN A 93 -11.73 21.56 -19.57
C ASN A 93 -11.35 23.04 -19.40
N PHE A 94 -11.98 23.94 -20.15
CA PHE A 94 -11.64 25.35 -20.28
C PHE A 94 -12.74 26.24 -19.70
N SER A 95 -12.37 27.46 -19.34
CA SER A 95 -13.29 28.51 -18.87
C SER A 95 -13.77 29.36 -20.05
N ASP A 96 -14.90 30.05 -19.86
CA ASP A 96 -15.46 30.99 -20.86
C ASP A 96 -14.61 32.26 -20.99
N TYR A 97 -13.77 32.54 -19.99
CA TYR A 97 -12.85 33.67 -19.98
C TYR A 97 -11.47 33.25 -19.45
N THR A 98 -10.44 33.95 -19.91
CA THR A 98 -9.07 33.80 -19.43
C THR A 98 -8.80 34.74 -18.27
N ALA A 99 -8.29 34.21 -17.16
CA ALA A 99 -7.84 34.94 -16.00
C ALA A 99 -6.69 34.16 -15.33
N ILE A 100 -5.46 34.47 -15.75
CA ILE A 100 -4.26 33.85 -15.20
C ILE A 100 -3.28 34.90 -14.69
N GLU A 101 -2.46 34.51 -13.73
CA GLU A 101 -1.41 35.35 -13.18
C GLU A 101 -0.06 34.96 -13.81
N CYS A 102 0.70 35.97 -14.24
CA CYS A 102 2.02 35.78 -14.83
C CYS A 102 3.04 36.67 -14.11
N PHE A 103 4.17 36.09 -13.73
CA PHE A 103 5.36 36.86 -13.35
C PHE A 103 6.31 36.94 -14.53
N SER A 104 6.66 38.15 -14.94
CA SER A 104 7.63 38.39 -16.00
C SER A 104 8.83 39.11 -15.43
N ILE A 105 10.03 38.64 -15.73
CA ILE A 105 11.27 39.29 -15.33
C ILE A 105 12.25 39.38 -16.50
N THR A 106 12.88 40.53 -16.59
CA THR A 106 13.93 40.87 -17.55
C THR A 106 15.11 41.48 -16.81
N SER A 107 16.16 41.84 -17.54
CA SER A 107 17.34 42.50 -16.95
C SER A 107 17.04 43.89 -16.35
N SER A 108 15.92 44.53 -16.70
CA SER A 108 15.52 45.85 -16.18
C SER A 108 14.62 45.79 -14.94
N GLY A 109 14.03 44.62 -14.64
CA GLY A 109 13.10 44.44 -13.53
C GLY A 109 12.11 43.32 -13.77
N GLY A 110 11.30 43.04 -12.74
CA GLY A 110 10.26 42.01 -12.79
C GLY A 110 8.97 42.48 -12.15
N GLU A 111 7.86 42.03 -12.71
CA GLU A 111 6.51 42.44 -12.33
C GLU A 111 5.51 41.29 -12.41
N TRP A 112 4.49 41.35 -11.55
CA TRP A 112 3.33 40.48 -11.60
C TRP A 112 2.23 41.12 -12.43
N GLN A 113 1.62 40.35 -13.31
CA GLN A 113 0.55 40.79 -14.19
C GLN A 113 -0.62 39.81 -14.13
N ASN A 114 -1.84 40.34 -14.08
CA ASN A 114 -3.05 39.56 -14.32
C ASN A 114 -3.41 39.68 -15.81
N LEU A 115 -3.47 38.54 -16.48
CA LEU A 115 -3.69 38.44 -17.91
C LEU A 115 -5.13 37.96 -18.16
N ASP A 116 -5.91 38.86 -18.74
CA ASP A 116 -7.14 38.51 -19.45
C ASP A 116 -6.82 38.02 -20.87
N GLU A 117 -7.83 37.63 -21.64
CA GLU A 117 -7.63 37.06 -22.99
C GLU A 117 -6.92 38.02 -23.96
N ALA A 118 -7.29 39.31 -23.97
CA ALA A 118 -6.67 40.30 -24.84
C ALA A 118 -5.22 40.58 -24.42
N ARG A 119 -5.00 40.80 -23.12
CA ARG A 119 -3.66 41.06 -22.56
C ARG A 119 -2.74 39.86 -22.75
N LEU A 120 -3.24 38.64 -22.58
CA LEU A 120 -2.44 37.43 -22.82
C LEU A 120 -2.01 37.36 -24.29
N ARG A 121 -2.91 37.60 -25.23
CA ARG A 121 -2.58 37.61 -26.66
C ARG A 121 -1.50 38.65 -26.97
N ASP A 122 -1.73 39.90 -26.57
CA ASP A 122 -0.80 41.01 -26.85
C ASP A 122 0.55 40.77 -26.18
N PHE A 123 0.56 40.22 -24.96
CA PHE A 123 1.76 39.84 -24.23
C PHE A 123 2.56 38.74 -24.94
N LEU A 124 1.88 37.71 -25.45
CA LEU A 124 2.48 36.61 -26.20
C LEU A 124 3.03 37.08 -27.56
N GLU A 125 2.33 37.97 -28.26
CA GLU A 125 2.81 38.56 -29.51
C GLU A 125 4.05 39.44 -29.28
N ALA A 126 4.07 40.24 -28.22
CA ALA A 126 5.23 41.03 -27.84
C ALA A 126 6.43 40.15 -27.50
N THR A 127 6.19 38.96 -26.91
CA THR A 127 7.25 37.99 -26.65
C THR A 127 7.71 37.29 -27.93
N ALA A 128 6.83 37.03 -28.90
CA ALA A 128 7.17 36.42 -30.19
C ALA A 128 8.01 37.33 -31.10
N LYS A 129 7.73 38.65 -31.13
CA LYS A 129 8.37 39.63 -32.04
C LYS A 129 9.85 39.94 -31.76
N VAL A 130 10.47 39.34 -30.75
CA VAL A 130 11.91 39.50 -30.48
C VAL A 130 12.69 38.59 -31.46
N GLU A 131 12.62 38.92 -32.75
CA GLU A 131 13.39 38.32 -33.84
C GLU A 131 14.66 39.15 -34.08
N GLU A 132 15.77 38.71 -33.52
CA GLU A 132 17.05 38.78 -34.23
C GLU A 132 17.93 37.60 -33.75
N PRO A 133 18.30 36.65 -34.62
CA PRO A 133 19.14 35.52 -34.25
C PRO A 133 20.57 36.00 -33.95
N ARG A 134 20.99 35.98 -32.67
CA ARG A 134 22.41 36.11 -32.31
C ARG A 134 23.14 34.79 -32.57
N ILE A 135 23.18 34.34 -33.82
CA ILE A 135 24.04 33.21 -34.20
C ILE A 135 25.44 33.77 -34.43
N SER A 136 26.23 33.77 -33.35
CA SER A 136 27.69 33.81 -33.43
C SER A 136 28.22 32.62 -32.63
N PRO A 137 28.73 31.55 -33.28
CA PRO A 137 29.10 30.28 -32.64
C PRO A 137 30.36 30.36 -31.73
N THR A 138 30.90 31.56 -31.50
CA THR A 138 32.11 31.79 -30.71
C THR A 138 31.99 32.97 -29.72
N ALA A 139 30.85 33.65 -29.66
CA ALA A 139 30.64 34.74 -28.72
C ALA A 139 30.04 34.18 -27.43
N SER A 140 30.70 34.39 -26.29
CA SER A 140 30.12 34.16 -24.96
C SER A 140 28.66 34.64 -24.95
N MET A 141 27.70 33.72 -24.71
CA MET A 141 26.27 34.04 -24.64
C MET A 141 26.08 35.32 -23.85
N ASN A 142 25.69 36.40 -24.53
CA ASN A 142 25.53 37.71 -23.93
C ASN A 142 24.24 37.68 -23.09
N ARG A 143 24.37 37.25 -21.83
CA ARG A 143 23.27 36.95 -20.87
C ARG A 143 22.36 38.15 -20.56
N ASN A 144 22.69 39.35 -21.03
CA ASN A 144 21.97 40.59 -20.73
C ASN A 144 20.57 40.68 -21.35
N GLY A 145 20.23 39.81 -22.31
CA GLY A 145 18.91 39.77 -22.98
C GLY A 145 17.95 38.71 -22.44
N ARG A 146 18.35 37.91 -21.44
CA ARG A 146 17.53 36.80 -20.97
C ARG A 146 16.29 37.29 -20.23
N ARG A 147 15.19 36.56 -20.42
CA ARG A 147 13.90 36.83 -19.77
C ARG A 147 13.28 35.54 -19.25
N MET A 148 12.48 35.65 -18.20
CA MET A 148 11.72 34.54 -17.64
C MET A 148 10.25 34.90 -17.49
N LEU A 149 9.39 33.97 -17.85
CA LEU A 149 7.94 34.01 -17.69
C LEU A 149 7.50 32.88 -16.77
N LEU A 150 6.69 33.16 -15.76
CA LEU A 150 6.09 32.16 -14.87
C LEU A 150 4.57 32.35 -14.89
N PHE A 151 3.86 31.41 -15.51
CA PHE A 151 2.41 31.35 -15.51
C PHE A 151 1.91 30.47 -14.37
N LEU A 152 1.02 31.01 -13.54
CA LEU A 152 0.33 30.28 -12.48
C LEU A 152 -1.10 29.98 -12.91
N VAL A 153 -1.43 28.69 -13.01
CA VAL A 153 -2.72 28.21 -13.51
C VAL A 153 -3.43 27.42 -12.40
N PRO A 154 -4.38 28.06 -11.68
CA PRO A 154 -5.11 27.38 -10.62
C PRO A 154 -6.17 26.43 -11.19
N LEU A 155 -6.20 25.20 -10.69
CA LEU A 155 -7.15 24.16 -11.06
C LEU A 155 -8.41 24.24 -10.20
N THR A 156 -9.55 24.44 -10.85
CA THR A 156 -10.87 24.50 -10.20
C THR A 156 -11.62 23.17 -10.34
N PRO A 157 -11.98 22.48 -9.24
CA PRO A 157 -12.68 21.22 -9.31
C PRO A 157 -14.02 21.37 -10.05
N THR A 158 -14.19 20.67 -11.17
CA THR A 158 -15.37 20.79 -12.03
C THR A 158 -15.74 19.42 -12.61
N PRO A 159 -17.00 18.97 -12.47
CA PRO A 159 -17.44 17.69 -13.02
C PRO A 159 -17.41 17.69 -14.56
N HIS A 160 -17.45 16.50 -15.16
CA HIS A 160 -17.46 16.28 -16.62
C HIS A 160 -16.23 16.78 -17.41
N THR A 161 -15.20 17.28 -16.72
CA THR A 161 -13.88 17.57 -17.31
C THR A 161 -13.06 16.29 -17.51
N SER A 162 -11.89 16.38 -18.14
CA SER A 162 -11.02 15.21 -18.39
C SER A 162 -10.46 14.62 -17.10
N PHE A 163 -10.04 15.47 -16.15
CA PHE A 163 -9.35 15.06 -14.93
C PHE A 163 -10.00 15.67 -13.66
N GLY A 164 -11.31 15.95 -13.71
CA GLY A 164 -12.05 16.53 -12.60
C GLY A 164 -11.74 17.99 -12.28
N ASN A 165 -10.98 18.68 -13.13
CA ASN A 165 -10.59 20.07 -12.96
C ASN A 165 -10.75 20.88 -14.26
N ARG A 166 -11.04 22.17 -14.11
CA ARG A 166 -11.09 23.18 -15.17
C ARG A 166 -10.00 24.23 -14.92
N ILE A 167 -9.37 24.70 -16.00
CA ILE A 167 -8.42 25.82 -15.96
C ILE A 167 -9.10 27.16 -16.30
N PRO A 168 -8.64 28.29 -15.73
CA PRO A 168 -9.22 29.61 -15.96
C PRO A 168 -8.68 30.24 -17.26
N MET A 169 -8.74 29.49 -18.35
CA MET A 169 -8.31 29.93 -19.68
C MET A 169 -9.32 29.46 -20.72
N THR A 170 -9.53 30.26 -21.77
CA THR A 170 -10.28 29.82 -22.96
C THR A 170 -9.46 28.81 -23.76
N GLN A 171 -10.14 27.95 -24.50
CA GLN A 171 -9.50 26.98 -25.41
C GLN A 171 -8.57 27.69 -26.42
N ALA A 172 -9.01 28.84 -26.95
CA ALA A 172 -8.23 29.65 -27.88
C ALA A 172 -6.97 30.23 -27.23
N SER A 173 -7.08 30.75 -26.00
CA SER A 173 -5.94 31.25 -25.23
C SER A 173 -4.89 30.16 -24.97
N VAL A 174 -5.32 28.94 -24.65
CA VAL A 174 -4.40 27.81 -24.43
C VAL A 174 -3.71 27.40 -25.72
N SER A 175 -4.47 27.29 -26.83
CA SER A 175 -3.88 26.98 -28.14
C SER A 175 -2.85 28.03 -28.56
N HIS A 176 -3.15 29.31 -28.37
CA HIS A 176 -2.23 30.41 -28.65
C HIS A 176 -0.99 30.37 -27.76
N LEU A 177 -1.14 30.11 -26.46
CA LEU A 177 -0.02 29.96 -25.51
C LEU A 177 0.93 28.83 -25.94
N PHE A 178 0.37 27.65 -26.25
CA PHE A 178 1.15 26.48 -26.67
C PHE A 178 1.91 26.73 -27.96
N HIS A 179 1.25 27.30 -28.95
CA HIS A 179 1.86 27.59 -30.24
C HIS A 179 2.97 28.64 -30.12
N THR A 180 2.68 29.77 -29.46
CA THR A 180 3.60 30.92 -29.42
C THR A 180 4.86 30.64 -28.59
N LEU A 181 4.72 29.92 -27.47
CA LEU A 181 5.85 29.59 -26.60
C LEU A 181 6.51 28.24 -26.93
N GLY A 182 5.99 27.49 -27.90
CA GLY A 182 6.52 26.18 -28.28
C GLY A 182 6.39 25.14 -27.16
N ILE A 183 5.28 25.15 -26.42
CA ILE A 183 5.10 24.24 -25.28
C ILE A 183 4.89 22.81 -25.78
N HIS A 184 5.55 21.86 -25.12
CA HIS A 184 5.40 20.45 -25.45
C HIS A 184 3.94 20.00 -25.27
N SER A 185 3.36 19.42 -26.32
CA SER A 185 1.93 19.06 -26.40
C SER A 185 1.44 18.18 -25.25
N LEU A 186 2.24 17.22 -24.79
CA LEU A 186 1.87 16.33 -23.69
C LEU A 186 1.64 17.06 -22.36
N PHE A 187 2.22 18.26 -22.18
CA PHE A 187 2.04 19.00 -20.93
C PHE A 187 0.59 19.46 -20.73
N LEU A 188 -0.25 19.55 -21.78
CA LEU A 188 -1.67 19.90 -21.64
C LEU A 188 -2.39 18.99 -20.64
N LEU A 189 -2.06 17.69 -20.61
CA LEU A 189 -2.70 16.76 -19.68
C LEU A 189 -2.36 17.11 -18.22
N ASN A 190 -1.10 17.42 -17.95
CA ASN A 190 -0.63 17.82 -16.62
C ASN A 190 -1.11 19.24 -16.25
N LEU A 191 -1.25 20.12 -17.24
CA LEU A 191 -1.86 21.45 -17.09
C LEU A 191 -3.32 21.34 -16.65
N LEU A 192 -4.07 20.37 -17.19
CA LEU A 192 -5.46 20.07 -16.84
C LEU A 192 -5.63 19.27 -15.55
N GLY A 193 -4.53 18.94 -14.86
CA GLY A 193 -4.57 18.28 -13.57
C GLY A 193 -4.64 16.75 -13.62
N ARG A 194 -4.19 16.12 -14.71
CA ARG A 194 -4.01 14.66 -14.78
C ARG A 194 -3.19 14.18 -13.58
N PRO A 195 -3.64 13.16 -12.82
CA PRO A 195 -2.79 12.49 -11.85
C PRO A 195 -1.62 11.81 -12.58
N ASP A 196 -0.45 12.40 -12.52
CA ASP A 196 0.75 11.85 -13.15
C ASP A 196 1.37 10.75 -12.26
N TYR A 197 1.24 9.50 -12.71
CA TYR A 197 1.90 8.33 -12.12
C TYR A 197 3.17 7.93 -12.87
N TRP A 198 3.56 8.72 -13.89
CA TRP A 198 4.68 8.44 -14.77
C TRP A 198 5.93 9.22 -14.35
N ALA A 199 7.05 8.92 -15.01
CA ALA A 199 8.31 9.60 -14.74
C ALA A 199 8.30 11.04 -15.30
N PRO A 200 9.10 11.96 -14.72
CA PRO A 200 9.37 13.26 -15.31
C PRO A 200 9.79 13.13 -16.77
N GLN A 201 9.31 14.04 -17.60
CA GLN A 201 9.67 14.06 -19.00
C GLN A 201 10.68 15.14 -19.30
N THR A 202 11.56 14.82 -20.23
CA THR A 202 12.53 15.74 -20.83
C THR A 202 12.36 15.69 -22.33
N HIS A 203 12.26 16.84 -22.96
CA HIS A 203 12.36 16.96 -24.41
C HIS A 203 13.55 17.85 -24.76
N TRP A 204 14.29 17.46 -25.78
CA TRP A 204 15.52 18.14 -26.18
C TRP A 204 15.47 18.41 -27.67
N GLU A 205 15.61 19.68 -28.03
CA GLU A 205 15.58 20.13 -29.41
C GLU A 205 16.97 20.58 -29.83
N THR A 206 17.40 20.06 -30.98
CA THR A 206 18.63 20.44 -31.67
C THR A 206 18.31 20.91 -33.07
N ALA A 207 19.11 21.85 -33.57
CA ALA A 207 19.08 22.24 -34.97
C ALA A 207 19.65 21.11 -35.85
N GLU A 208 19.48 21.20 -37.17
CA GLU A 208 20.03 20.22 -38.13
C GLU A 208 21.56 20.09 -38.02
N GLY A 209 22.25 21.17 -37.61
CA GLY A 209 23.69 21.17 -37.34
C GLY A 209 24.12 20.55 -36.01
N GLY A 210 23.18 20.07 -35.18
CA GLY A 210 23.44 19.51 -33.85
C GLY A 210 23.50 20.54 -32.71
N ASP A 211 23.40 21.82 -33.03
CA ASP A 211 23.38 22.90 -32.03
C ASP A 211 22.14 22.83 -31.14
N PHE A 212 22.31 23.16 -29.87
CA PHE A 212 21.22 23.18 -28.90
C PHE A 212 20.23 24.33 -29.19
N VAL A 213 18.94 24.00 -29.28
CA VAL A 213 17.87 24.98 -29.57
C VAL A 213 17.00 25.21 -28.34
N ALA A 214 16.45 24.14 -27.77
CA ALA A 214 15.56 24.24 -26.61
C ALA A 214 15.55 22.95 -25.77
N CYS A 215 15.18 23.09 -24.50
CA CYS A 215 14.96 21.97 -23.58
C CYS A 215 13.65 22.17 -22.83
N ASP A 216 12.83 21.14 -22.77
CA ASP A 216 11.68 21.06 -21.89
C ASP A 216 11.95 20.07 -20.75
N PHE A 217 11.52 20.44 -19.55
CA PHE A 217 11.41 19.53 -18.43
C PHE A 217 10.06 19.74 -17.75
N PHE A 218 9.33 18.67 -17.50
CA PHE A 218 8.12 18.76 -16.71
C PHE A 218 7.91 17.54 -15.82
N CYS A 219 7.35 17.81 -14.64
CA CYS A 219 7.12 16.82 -13.60
C CYS A 219 5.92 17.19 -12.75
N GLN A 220 5.49 16.24 -11.93
CA GLN A 220 4.48 16.46 -10.90
C GLN A 220 5.07 16.19 -9.52
N HIS A 221 4.91 17.13 -8.60
CA HIS A 221 5.37 16.94 -7.21
C HIS A 221 4.40 16.02 -6.44
N PRO A 222 4.91 15.22 -5.48
CA PRO A 222 4.10 14.30 -4.69
C PRO A 222 3.14 15.04 -3.74
N ARG A 223 2.04 14.38 -3.40
CA ARG A 223 1.02 14.92 -2.49
C ARG A 223 1.19 14.32 -1.10
N TRP A 224 1.79 15.09 -0.19
CA TRP A 224 2.06 14.62 1.18
C TRP A 224 0.84 14.55 2.09
N ASN A 225 -0.21 15.35 1.81
CA ASN A 225 -1.46 15.26 2.56
C ASN A 225 -2.36 14.16 1.98
N LEU A 226 -2.37 13.01 2.65
CA LEU A 226 -3.17 11.85 2.26
C LEU A 226 -4.66 11.96 2.63
N GLN A 227 -5.02 12.91 3.50
CA GLN A 227 -6.39 13.03 4.03
C GLN A 227 -7.30 13.90 3.17
N VAL A 228 -6.73 14.71 2.28
CA VAL A 228 -7.47 15.67 1.46
C VAL A 228 -7.12 15.42 0.00
N GLN A 229 -8.13 15.04 -0.78
CA GLN A 229 -7.99 14.99 -2.23
C GLN A 229 -7.91 16.43 -2.77
N GLY A 230 -6.98 16.68 -3.67
CA GLY A 230 -6.79 17.99 -4.30
C GLY A 230 -6.08 17.84 -5.63
N ALA A 231 -6.12 18.89 -6.43
CA ALA A 231 -5.46 18.91 -7.73
C ALA A 231 -3.93 18.75 -7.59
N PRO A 232 -3.25 18.18 -8.60
CA PRO A 232 -1.79 18.02 -8.56
C PRO A 232 -1.06 19.35 -8.65
N LEU A 233 0.21 19.34 -8.24
CA LEU A 233 1.15 20.42 -8.51
C LEU A 233 2.08 19.97 -9.64
N SER A 234 1.76 20.42 -10.85
CA SER A 234 2.51 20.10 -12.07
C SER A 234 3.34 21.32 -12.48
N VAL A 235 4.60 21.09 -12.81
CA VAL A 235 5.54 22.15 -13.17
C VAL A 235 6.14 21.84 -14.51
N TYR A 236 6.04 22.77 -15.44
CA TYR A 236 6.70 22.76 -16.73
C TYR A 236 7.73 23.87 -16.80
N MET A 237 8.87 23.56 -17.39
CA MET A 237 9.91 24.51 -17.74
C MET A 237 10.33 24.25 -19.18
N ARG A 238 10.43 25.31 -19.97
CA ARG A 238 11.10 25.34 -21.27
C ARG A 238 12.19 26.39 -21.25
N PHE A 239 13.40 26.02 -21.64
CA PHE A 239 14.45 26.96 -21.97
C PHE A 239 14.63 26.99 -23.48
N ASP A 240 14.34 28.13 -24.09
CA ASP A 240 14.58 28.40 -25.50
C ASP A 240 15.86 29.23 -25.64
N ALA A 241 16.91 28.61 -26.17
CA ALA A 241 18.22 29.25 -26.33
C ALA A 241 18.21 30.30 -27.45
N THR A 242 17.35 30.14 -28.46
CA THR A 242 17.26 31.08 -29.58
C THR A 242 16.66 32.41 -29.14
N ARG A 243 15.69 32.35 -28.22
CA ARG A 243 14.98 33.53 -27.68
C ARG A 243 15.53 34.00 -26.33
N GLU A 244 16.51 33.29 -25.75
CA GLU A 244 16.98 33.45 -24.36
C GLU A 244 15.79 33.58 -23.39
N LEU A 245 14.82 32.68 -23.53
CA LEU A 245 13.55 32.71 -22.81
C LEU A 245 13.39 31.46 -21.95
N ILE A 246 13.21 31.67 -20.64
CA ILE A 246 12.79 30.63 -19.71
C ILE A 246 11.28 30.75 -19.53
N THR A 247 10.52 29.72 -19.86
CA THR A 247 9.08 29.66 -19.67
C THR A 247 8.73 28.64 -18.61
N TYR A 248 8.04 29.06 -17.56
CA TYR A 248 7.49 28.21 -16.52
C TYR A 248 5.97 28.22 -16.58
N ILE A 249 5.36 27.05 -16.46
CA ILE A 249 3.91 26.92 -16.23
C ILE A 249 3.70 26.01 -15.04
N VAL A 250 3.02 26.54 -14.02
CA VAL A 250 2.70 25.82 -12.80
C VAL A 250 1.20 25.64 -12.73
N SER A 251 0.75 24.41 -12.92
CA SER A 251 -0.64 24.02 -12.66
C SER A 251 -0.76 23.55 -11.21
N HIS A 252 -1.69 24.12 -10.45
CA HIS A 252 -1.77 23.90 -9.01
C HIS A 252 -3.19 23.98 -8.47
N LYS A 253 -3.44 23.39 -7.29
CA LYS A 253 -4.73 23.56 -6.61
C LYS A 253 -4.94 25.01 -6.14
N VAL A 254 -6.19 25.44 -6.08
CA VAL A 254 -6.55 26.73 -5.47
C VAL A 254 -6.08 26.74 -4.00
N GLY A 255 -5.38 27.81 -3.60
CA GLY A 255 -4.85 27.95 -2.25
C GLY A 255 -3.64 27.04 -1.94
N ASP A 256 -2.92 26.56 -2.95
CA ASP A 256 -1.70 25.78 -2.73
C ASP A 256 -0.65 26.55 -1.91
N THR A 257 -0.21 25.97 -0.80
CA THR A 257 0.74 26.58 0.15
C THR A 257 2.14 26.69 -0.43
N SER A 258 2.56 25.75 -1.28
CA SER A 258 3.86 25.76 -1.95
C SER A 258 3.91 26.88 -2.98
N VAL A 259 2.84 27.06 -3.77
CA VAL A 259 2.76 28.16 -4.74
C VAL A 259 2.68 29.51 -4.04
N LYS A 260 1.87 29.64 -2.98
CA LYS A 260 1.85 30.87 -2.16
C LYS A 260 3.23 31.20 -1.58
N THR A 261 3.95 30.19 -1.11
CA THR A 261 5.32 30.38 -0.58
C THR A 261 6.29 30.77 -1.68
N LEU A 262 6.21 30.15 -2.86
CA LEU A 262 7.01 30.53 -4.03
C LEU A 262 6.79 32.00 -4.40
N LYS A 263 5.53 32.47 -4.45
CA LYS A 263 5.22 33.88 -4.70
C LYS A 263 5.87 34.80 -3.67
N ASN A 264 5.74 34.47 -2.37
CA ASN A 264 6.36 35.24 -1.31
C ASN A 264 7.89 35.27 -1.44
N ILE A 265 8.53 34.14 -1.81
CA ILE A 265 9.97 34.07 -2.06
C ILE A 265 10.34 35.02 -3.21
N ILE A 266 9.60 34.99 -4.32
CA ILE A 266 9.82 35.87 -5.47
C ILE A 266 9.69 37.34 -5.03
N ASP A 267 8.62 37.71 -4.33
CA ASP A 267 8.35 39.08 -3.90
C ASP A 267 9.42 39.62 -2.95
N ILE A 268 9.83 38.83 -1.95
CA ILE A 268 10.88 39.22 -1.01
C ILE A 268 12.19 39.40 -1.76
N SER A 269 12.54 38.45 -2.63
CA SER A 269 13.77 38.48 -3.42
C SER A 269 13.83 39.70 -4.35
N MET A 270 12.70 40.07 -4.97
CA MET A 270 12.60 41.25 -5.82
C MET A 270 12.77 42.56 -5.05
N ARG A 271 12.34 42.61 -3.78
CA ARG A 271 12.48 43.78 -2.90
C ARG A 271 13.87 43.91 -2.30
N THR A 272 14.54 42.79 -1.98
CA THR A 272 15.82 42.80 -1.25
C THR A 272 17.05 42.77 -2.17
N ALA A 273 16.95 42.18 -3.36
CA ALA A 273 18.09 42.07 -4.27
C ALA A 273 18.44 43.42 -4.94
N SER A 274 19.74 43.68 -5.08
CA SER A 274 20.26 44.79 -5.90
C SER A 274 20.15 44.47 -7.40
N GLY A 275 20.25 45.48 -8.27
CA GLY A 275 19.99 45.33 -9.71
C GLY A 275 20.79 44.22 -10.41
N SER A 276 22.10 44.11 -10.15
CA SER A 276 22.94 43.05 -10.74
C SER A 276 22.65 41.66 -10.14
N THR A 277 22.29 41.59 -8.85
CA THR A 277 21.95 40.34 -8.16
C THR A 277 20.60 39.78 -8.62
N LYS A 278 19.65 40.63 -9.03
CA LYS A 278 18.34 40.18 -9.57
C LYS A 278 18.51 39.28 -10.79
N ASN A 279 19.39 39.64 -11.71
CA ASN A 279 19.64 38.85 -12.92
C ASN A 279 20.26 37.50 -12.57
N VAL A 280 21.22 37.47 -11.64
CA VAL A 280 21.86 36.23 -11.19
C VAL A 280 20.88 35.32 -10.45
N MET A 281 19.92 35.90 -9.73
CA MET A 281 19.00 35.15 -8.89
C MET A 281 17.85 34.47 -9.65
N PHE A 282 17.40 35.06 -10.76
CA PHE A 282 16.21 34.57 -11.49
C PHE A 282 16.49 34.10 -12.91
N LEU A 283 17.56 34.59 -13.54
CA LEU A 283 17.83 34.34 -14.96
C LEU A 283 19.05 33.44 -15.19
N ASP A 284 19.87 33.18 -14.17
CA ASP A 284 21.13 32.46 -14.36
C ASP A 284 20.92 30.96 -14.61
N ASP A 285 19.98 30.34 -13.88
CA ASP A 285 19.69 28.90 -13.99
C ASP A 285 18.23 28.60 -14.35
N PRO A 286 17.98 27.88 -15.46
CA PRO A 286 16.61 27.51 -15.84
C PRO A 286 15.91 26.57 -14.86
N PHE A 287 16.58 25.93 -13.90
CA PHE A 287 15.99 24.96 -12.95
C PHE A 287 15.80 25.50 -11.52
N ASP A 288 16.05 26.79 -11.28
CA ASP A 288 15.93 27.37 -9.94
C ASP A 288 14.52 27.16 -9.34
N PHE A 289 13.44 27.34 -10.11
CA PHE A 289 12.07 27.15 -9.60
C PHE A 289 11.70 25.68 -9.40
N HIS A 290 12.17 24.77 -10.26
CA HIS A 290 12.05 23.33 -10.01
C HIS A 290 12.75 22.91 -8.71
N THR A 291 13.92 23.49 -8.44
CA THR A 291 14.68 23.24 -7.22
C THR A 291 13.96 23.78 -6.00
N ILE A 292 13.48 25.03 -6.05
CA ILE A 292 12.71 25.64 -4.96
C ILE A 292 11.44 24.83 -4.67
N LEU A 293 10.67 24.44 -5.68
CA LEU A 293 9.46 23.63 -5.49
C LEU A 293 9.77 22.23 -4.95
N SER A 294 10.91 21.64 -5.32
CA SER A 294 11.41 20.39 -4.72
C SER A 294 11.75 20.57 -3.24
N VAL A 295 12.40 21.68 -2.86
CA VAL A 295 12.69 22.02 -1.45
C VAL A 295 11.38 22.22 -0.68
N LEU A 296 10.41 22.97 -1.23
CA LEU A 296 9.12 23.19 -0.58
C LEU A 296 8.33 21.88 -0.40
N SER A 297 8.38 20.99 -1.40
CA SER A 297 7.81 19.64 -1.29
C SER A 297 8.48 18.84 -0.18
N PHE A 298 9.81 18.91 -0.04
CA PHE A 298 10.53 18.29 1.06
C PHE A 298 10.12 18.86 2.43
N GLU A 299 10.03 20.19 2.57
CA GLU A 299 9.59 20.79 3.84
C GLU A 299 8.16 20.37 4.20
N ALA A 300 7.26 20.29 3.21
CA ALA A 300 5.92 19.75 3.41
C ALA A 300 5.96 18.29 3.87
N SER A 301 6.85 17.45 3.33
CA SER A 301 6.99 16.05 3.74
C SER A 301 7.27 15.93 5.23
N LYS A 302 8.17 16.75 5.78
CA LYS A 302 8.56 16.70 7.21
C LYS A 302 7.37 16.91 8.13
N PHE A 303 6.48 17.85 7.79
CA PHE A 303 5.26 18.10 8.55
C PHE A 303 4.37 16.84 8.62
N HIS A 304 4.16 16.18 7.48
CA HIS A 304 3.34 14.99 7.39
C HIS A 304 3.98 13.76 8.04
N VAL A 305 5.30 13.58 7.88
CA VAL A 305 6.08 12.52 8.54
C VAL A 305 5.94 12.63 10.06
N LYS A 306 6.11 13.83 10.62
CA LYS A 306 6.00 14.05 12.07
C LYS A 306 4.61 13.70 12.59
N ARG A 307 3.55 14.05 11.84
CA ARG A 307 2.17 13.70 12.19
C ARG A 307 1.95 12.18 12.15
N PHE A 308 2.44 11.50 11.10
CA PHE A 308 2.36 10.05 10.98
C PHE A 308 3.11 9.32 12.10
N GLN A 309 4.34 9.76 12.42
CA GLN A 309 5.13 9.20 13.52
C GLN A 309 4.38 9.27 14.85
N ARG A 310 3.81 10.43 15.19
CA ARG A 310 3.03 10.59 16.43
C ARG A 310 1.85 9.63 16.47
N PHE A 311 1.07 9.58 15.39
CA PHE A 311 -0.09 8.68 15.29
C PHE A 311 0.32 7.21 15.48
N MET A 312 1.38 6.76 14.82
CA MET A 312 1.88 5.40 14.96
C MET A 312 2.35 5.08 16.38
N TRP A 313 3.15 5.96 16.99
CA TRP A 313 3.61 5.76 18.38
C TRP A 313 2.43 5.67 19.35
N THR A 314 1.38 6.48 19.14
CA THR A 314 0.16 6.38 19.95
C THR A 314 -0.50 5.01 19.84
N GLN A 315 -0.54 4.39 18.66
CA GLN A 315 -1.15 3.06 18.52
C GLN A 315 -0.24 1.93 19.01
N ILE A 316 1.07 2.03 18.79
CA ILE A 316 2.04 1.04 19.29
C ILE A 316 2.04 1.02 20.82
N ASN A 317 2.07 2.20 21.46
CA ASN A 317 2.05 2.29 22.92
C ASN A 317 0.78 1.65 23.52
N LYS A 318 -0.38 1.75 22.86
CA LYS A 318 -1.59 1.06 23.32
C LYS A 318 -1.45 -0.47 23.30
N VAL A 319 -0.67 -1.02 22.36
CA VAL A 319 -0.37 -2.45 22.32
C VAL A 319 0.54 -2.81 23.49
N ASP A 320 1.57 -2.00 23.71
CA ASP A 320 2.51 -2.20 24.81
C ASP A 320 1.83 -2.09 26.18
N ASP A 321 0.89 -1.14 26.35
CA ASP A 321 0.09 -0.97 27.57
C ASP A 321 -0.81 -2.19 27.83
N HIS A 322 -1.38 -2.77 26.76
CA HIS A 322 -2.16 -4.01 26.86
C HIS A 322 -1.27 -5.20 27.29
N LEU A 323 -0.04 -5.31 26.75
CA LEU A 323 0.92 -6.33 27.18
C LEU A 323 1.38 -6.13 28.63
N GLY A 324 1.53 -4.88 29.06
CA GLY A 324 1.91 -4.53 30.42
C GLY A 324 0.83 -4.78 31.47
N GLY A 325 -0.36 -5.23 31.06
CA GLY A 325 -1.51 -5.41 31.95
C GLY A 325 -2.06 -4.08 32.49
N LEU A 326 -1.71 -2.96 31.86
CA LEU A 326 -2.15 -1.62 32.25
C LEU A 326 -3.58 -1.33 31.76
N GLU A 327 -4.06 -2.11 30.79
CA GLU A 327 -5.45 -2.09 30.33
C GLU A 327 -6.11 -3.47 30.43
N ASN A 328 -7.41 -3.49 30.77
CA ASN A 328 -8.22 -4.69 30.71
C ASN A 328 -8.32 -5.21 29.27
N SER A 329 -8.10 -6.52 29.08
CA SER A 329 -8.25 -7.17 27.78
C SER A 329 -9.70 -7.13 27.34
N ASP A 330 -9.96 -6.34 26.29
CA ASP A 330 -11.27 -6.26 25.63
C ASP A 330 -11.09 -6.51 24.13
N ARG A 331 -11.79 -7.53 23.64
CA ARG A 331 -11.83 -7.91 22.23
C ARG A 331 -12.23 -6.76 21.31
N ALA A 332 -13.11 -5.86 21.75
CA ALA A 332 -13.52 -4.70 20.96
C ALA A 332 -12.33 -3.75 20.72
N LYS A 333 -11.52 -3.52 21.76
CA LYS A 333 -10.31 -2.69 21.67
C LYS A 333 -9.24 -3.30 20.79
N LEU A 334 -8.99 -4.61 20.89
CA LEU A 334 -8.04 -5.32 20.02
C LEU A 334 -8.46 -5.22 18.55
N ARG A 335 -9.76 -5.34 18.27
CA ARG A 335 -10.31 -5.14 16.92
C ARG A 335 -10.08 -3.71 16.42
N ASP A 336 -10.31 -2.70 17.24
CA ASP A 336 -10.10 -1.30 16.82
C ASP A 336 -8.62 -0.99 16.63
N LEU A 337 -7.74 -1.51 17.49
CA LEU A 337 -6.30 -1.45 17.31
C LEU A 337 -5.85 -2.11 16.00
N THR A 338 -6.45 -3.24 15.62
CA THR A 338 -6.20 -3.93 14.35
C THR A 338 -6.53 -3.03 13.16
N LYS A 339 -7.65 -2.29 13.22
CA LYS A 339 -8.03 -1.32 12.18
C LYS A 339 -7.02 -0.16 12.10
N GLU A 340 -6.65 0.40 13.25
CA GLU A 340 -5.69 1.51 13.32
C GLU A 340 -4.31 1.09 12.78
N LEU A 341 -3.84 -0.12 13.11
CA LEU A 341 -2.63 -0.69 12.52
C LEU A 341 -2.76 -0.85 11.00
N GLN A 342 -3.92 -1.27 10.48
CA GLN A 342 -4.12 -1.33 9.04
C GLN A 342 -4.07 0.06 8.37
N ILE A 343 -4.65 1.08 8.99
CA ILE A 343 -4.55 2.48 8.53
C ILE A 343 -3.09 2.94 8.52
N ILE A 344 -2.31 2.61 9.56
CA ILE A 344 -0.86 2.88 9.60
C ILE A 344 -0.16 2.24 8.39
N SER A 345 -0.53 1.00 8.01
CA SER A 345 0.05 0.33 6.83
C SER A 345 -0.20 1.13 5.55
N GLN A 346 -1.47 1.45 5.29
CA GLN A 346 -1.87 2.12 4.05
C GLN A 346 -1.24 3.51 3.95
N ASN A 347 -1.17 4.24 5.06
CA ASN A 347 -0.51 5.54 5.12
C ASN A 347 1.00 5.42 4.93
N ALA A 348 1.67 4.41 5.51
CA ALA A 348 3.09 4.16 5.29
C ALA A 348 3.39 3.85 3.83
N ASP A 349 2.59 2.98 3.19
CA ASP A 349 2.75 2.63 1.78
C ASP A 349 2.57 3.84 0.86
N SER A 350 1.56 4.67 1.15
CA SER A 350 1.34 5.93 0.43
C SER A 350 2.51 6.92 0.60
N HIS A 351 3.08 7.02 1.81
CA HIS A 351 4.25 7.86 2.05
C HIS A 351 5.52 7.33 1.39
N ILE A 352 5.70 6.00 1.31
CA ILE A 352 6.79 5.37 0.55
C ILE A 352 6.67 5.73 -0.93
N GLY A 353 5.47 5.56 -1.52
CA GLY A 353 5.20 5.93 -2.90
C GLY A 353 5.48 7.42 -3.17
N ASN A 354 5.02 8.32 -2.30
CA ASN A 354 5.30 9.75 -2.41
C ASN A 354 6.80 10.08 -2.31
N ALA A 355 7.54 9.38 -1.44
CA ALA A 355 8.99 9.54 -1.35
C ALA A 355 9.69 9.06 -2.63
N ASP A 356 9.26 7.95 -3.22
CA ASP A 356 9.78 7.47 -4.50
C ASP A 356 9.51 8.46 -5.64
N VAL A 357 8.30 9.02 -5.73
CA VAL A 357 7.97 10.07 -6.70
C VAL A 357 8.86 11.30 -6.50
N ALA A 358 9.11 11.72 -5.25
CA ALA A 358 10.03 12.83 -4.94
C ALA A 358 11.45 12.53 -5.44
N ILE A 359 11.96 11.31 -5.18
CA ILE A 359 13.30 10.87 -5.58
C ILE A 359 13.43 10.83 -7.10
N ILE A 360 12.46 10.23 -7.80
CA ILE A 360 12.44 10.14 -9.26
C ILE A 360 12.40 11.54 -9.86
N THR A 361 11.56 12.42 -9.32
CA THR A 361 11.46 13.82 -9.76
C THR A 361 12.78 14.57 -9.58
N ALA A 362 13.38 14.50 -8.39
CA ALA A 362 14.64 15.15 -8.08
C ALA A 362 15.80 14.62 -8.93
N ARG A 363 15.84 13.30 -9.20
CA ARG A 363 16.83 12.71 -10.12
C ARG A 363 16.63 13.19 -11.55
N GLY A 364 15.37 13.28 -12.00
CA GLY A 364 15.03 13.86 -13.31
C GLY A 364 15.53 15.29 -13.46
N ILE A 365 15.29 16.12 -12.45
CA ILE A 365 15.81 17.50 -12.37
C ILE A 365 17.34 17.50 -12.47
N ARG A 366 18.03 16.70 -11.65
CA ARG A 366 19.50 16.61 -11.66
C ARG A 366 20.05 16.20 -13.02
N SER A 367 19.44 15.20 -13.66
CA SER A 367 19.87 14.71 -14.97
C SER A 367 19.63 15.74 -16.09
N ALA A 368 18.48 16.39 -16.10
CA ALA A 368 18.15 17.42 -17.09
C ALA A 368 19.03 18.67 -16.89
N HIS A 369 19.27 19.06 -15.64
CA HIS A 369 20.14 20.17 -15.27
C HIS A 369 21.61 19.92 -15.62
N ALA A 370 22.13 18.71 -15.41
CA ALA A 370 23.48 18.35 -15.85
C ALA A 370 23.63 18.47 -17.38
N ARG A 371 22.62 18.07 -18.15
CA ARG A 371 22.61 18.22 -19.61
C ARG A 371 22.57 19.68 -20.04
N ILE A 372 21.72 20.50 -19.41
CA ILE A 372 21.62 21.93 -19.76
C ILE A 372 22.89 22.68 -19.40
N HIS A 373 23.52 22.39 -18.26
CA HIS A 373 24.77 23.00 -17.84
C HIS A 373 25.84 22.89 -18.93
N VAL A 374 26.00 21.69 -19.51
CA VAL A 374 26.94 21.45 -20.62
C VAL A 374 26.52 22.21 -21.87
N ALA A 375 25.24 22.18 -22.22
CA ALA A 375 24.73 22.81 -23.44
C ALA A 375 24.86 24.34 -23.46
N ILE A 376 24.61 25.01 -22.33
CA ILE A 376 24.68 26.47 -22.22
C ILE A 376 25.99 26.97 -21.61
N SER A 377 26.91 26.07 -21.27
CA SER A 377 28.16 26.37 -20.56
C SER A 377 27.92 27.29 -19.35
N SER A 378 26.97 26.91 -18.48
CA SER A 378 26.62 27.73 -17.31
C SER A 378 27.77 27.77 -16.29
N SER A 379 27.70 28.72 -15.34
CA SER A 379 28.80 28.86 -14.37
C SER A 379 28.89 27.62 -13.48
N ALA A 380 30.11 27.22 -13.12
CA ALA A 380 30.34 26.07 -12.25
C ALA A 380 29.69 26.25 -10.86
N SER A 381 29.65 27.47 -10.32
CA SER A 381 29.01 27.74 -9.03
C SER A 381 27.50 27.62 -9.09
N THR A 382 26.88 28.05 -10.19
CA THR A 382 25.44 27.91 -10.45
C THR A 382 25.06 26.44 -10.55
N TYR A 383 25.85 25.67 -11.30
CA TYR A 383 25.65 24.23 -11.43
C TYR A 383 25.76 23.52 -10.08
N GLN A 384 26.79 23.84 -9.29
CA GLN A 384 27.04 23.22 -7.99
C GLN A 384 25.91 23.53 -7.00
N ARG A 385 25.39 24.77 -6.98
CA ARG A 385 24.30 25.19 -6.07
C ARG A 385 23.04 24.35 -6.25
N VAL A 386 22.61 24.15 -7.49
CA VAL A 386 21.44 23.32 -7.80
C VAL A 386 21.73 21.86 -7.52
N THR A 387 22.90 21.37 -7.92
CA THR A 387 23.32 19.97 -7.70
C THR A 387 23.33 19.62 -6.21
N ASP A 388 23.96 20.43 -5.36
CA ASP A 388 24.02 20.20 -3.92
C ASP A 388 22.63 20.19 -3.27
N SER A 389 21.78 21.14 -3.68
CA SER A 389 20.41 21.26 -3.17
C SER A 389 19.57 20.02 -3.52
N ILE A 390 19.61 19.60 -4.78
CA ILE A 390 18.87 18.45 -5.28
C ILE A 390 19.44 17.13 -4.71
N GLU A 391 20.76 16.99 -4.62
CA GLU A 391 21.40 15.82 -4.00
C GLU A 391 21.01 15.67 -2.54
N TYR A 392 20.98 16.78 -1.79
CA TYR A 392 20.50 16.79 -0.42
C TYR A 392 19.04 16.34 -0.30
N ILE A 393 18.17 16.77 -1.21
CA ILE A 393 16.76 16.32 -1.25
C ILE A 393 16.68 14.82 -1.55
N ILE A 394 17.42 14.33 -2.55
CA ILE A 394 17.45 12.91 -2.92
C ILE A 394 17.84 12.06 -1.71
N LYS A 395 18.98 12.37 -1.06
CA LYS A 395 19.45 11.62 0.10
C LYS A 395 18.51 11.72 1.30
N SER A 396 17.89 12.88 1.50
CA SER A 396 16.90 13.07 2.56
C SER A 396 15.63 12.25 2.33
N MET A 397 15.14 12.18 1.09
CA MET A 397 14.00 11.35 0.71
C MET A 397 14.31 9.86 0.82
N GLU A 398 15.50 9.42 0.40
CA GLU A 398 15.96 8.04 0.58
C GLU A 398 15.99 7.66 2.07
N LYS A 399 16.54 8.53 2.92
CA LYS A 399 16.53 8.34 4.37
C LYS A 399 15.11 8.28 4.93
N GLN A 400 14.23 9.18 4.50
CA GLN A 400 12.83 9.18 4.91
C GLN A 400 12.11 7.88 4.51
N LYS A 401 12.34 7.38 3.30
CA LYS A 401 11.80 6.09 2.82
C LYS A 401 12.25 4.92 3.71
N ILE A 402 13.52 4.87 4.11
CA ILE A 402 14.02 3.84 5.04
C ILE A 402 13.24 3.88 6.37
N TRP A 403 12.94 5.07 6.90
CA TRP A 403 12.13 5.17 8.13
C TRP A 403 10.72 4.62 7.94
N PHE A 404 10.05 4.91 6.82
CA PHE A 404 8.72 4.35 6.55
C PHE A 404 8.73 2.83 6.37
N LEU A 405 9.76 2.27 5.75
CA LEU A 405 9.94 0.81 5.66
C LEU A 405 10.10 0.19 7.05
N ASN A 406 10.89 0.81 7.93
CA ASN A 406 11.02 0.37 9.31
C ASN A 406 9.69 0.44 10.07
N TYR A 407 8.88 1.48 9.82
CA TYR A 407 7.56 1.62 10.42
C TYR A 407 6.58 0.56 9.95
N LYS A 408 6.61 0.22 8.65
CA LYS A 408 5.83 -0.88 8.09
C LYS A 408 6.20 -2.21 8.77
N ASN A 409 7.50 -2.51 8.88
CA ASN A 409 7.99 -3.71 9.54
C ASN A 409 7.56 -3.78 11.01
N ARG A 410 7.69 -2.68 11.76
CA ARG A 410 7.24 -2.61 13.17
C ARG A 410 5.75 -2.90 13.28
N LYS A 411 4.93 -2.26 12.45
CA LYS A 411 3.49 -2.49 12.39
C LYS A 411 3.17 -3.95 12.05
N ASP A 412 3.88 -4.60 11.13
CA ASP A 412 3.66 -6.02 10.80
C ASP A 412 3.95 -6.94 12.01
N SER A 413 5.02 -6.65 12.77
CA SER A 413 5.31 -7.35 14.02
C SER A 413 4.22 -7.12 15.08
N THR A 414 3.81 -5.87 15.28
CA THR A 414 2.72 -5.52 16.22
C THR A 414 1.39 -6.18 15.82
N MET A 415 1.07 -6.21 14.52
CA MET A 415 -0.13 -6.85 14.01
C MET A 415 -0.14 -8.36 14.29
N SER A 416 0.99 -9.03 14.05
CA SER A 416 1.16 -10.45 14.35
C SER A 416 0.97 -10.73 15.85
N LEU A 417 1.47 -9.83 16.71
CA LEU A 417 1.26 -9.93 18.15
C LEU A 417 -0.21 -9.76 18.53
N VAL A 418 -0.91 -8.76 17.98
CA VAL A 418 -2.35 -8.56 18.23
C VAL A 418 -3.15 -9.80 17.82
N TYR A 419 -2.84 -10.42 16.67
CA TYR A 419 -3.49 -11.67 16.26
C TYR A 419 -3.23 -12.83 17.24
N ASN A 420 -1.99 -12.96 17.74
CA ASN A 420 -1.66 -13.97 18.73
C ASN A 420 -2.42 -13.73 20.04
N LEU A 421 -2.56 -12.49 20.49
CA LEU A 421 -3.34 -12.13 21.68
C LEU A 421 -4.82 -12.48 21.52
N VAL A 422 -5.43 -12.12 20.38
CA VAL A 422 -6.82 -12.48 20.07
C VAL A 422 -6.99 -14.00 20.06
N THR A 423 -6.04 -14.73 19.47
CA THR A 423 -6.07 -16.21 19.42
C THR A 423 -5.96 -16.83 20.82
N GLN A 424 -5.12 -16.26 21.69
CA GLN A 424 -4.99 -16.70 23.09
C GLN A 424 -6.27 -16.42 23.89
N GLU A 425 -6.90 -15.27 23.70
CA GLU A 425 -8.18 -14.92 24.33
C GLU A 425 -9.29 -15.88 23.86
N ASP A 426 -9.39 -16.15 22.55
CA ASP A 426 -10.34 -17.10 22.00
C ASP A 426 -10.10 -18.52 22.53
N ALA A 427 -8.84 -18.95 22.68
CA ALA A 427 -8.50 -20.23 23.29
C ALA A 427 -8.91 -20.29 24.77
N ALA A 428 -8.64 -19.23 25.55
CA ALA A 428 -9.03 -19.14 26.95
C ALA A 428 -10.56 -19.15 27.12
N ASN A 429 -11.29 -18.42 26.26
CA ASN A 429 -12.75 -18.41 26.24
C ASN A 429 -13.32 -19.77 25.85
N ASN A 430 -12.75 -20.45 24.86
CA ASN A 430 -13.15 -21.81 24.49
C ASN A 430 -12.91 -22.81 25.64
N ILE A 431 -11.82 -22.67 26.39
CA ILE A 431 -11.55 -23.49 27.58
C ILE A 431 -12.61 -23.22 28.66
N ARG A 432 -12.93 -21.95 28.93
CA ARG A 432 -13.98 -21.57 29.89
C ARG A 432 -15.35 -22.11 29.48
N LEU A 433 -15.73 -21.92 28.22
CA LEU A 433 -16.97 -22.47 27.65
C LEU A 433 -17.00 -23.99 27.77
N SER A 434 -15.90 -24.68 27.44
CA SER A 434 -15.81 -26.13 27.58
C SER A 434 -15.97 -26.58 29.04
N HIS A 435 -15.42 -25.81 29.99
CA HIS A 435 -15.57 -26.08 31.42
C HIS A 435 -17.01 -25.85 31.88
N GLU A 436 -17.67 -24.78 31.42
CA GLU A 436 -19.08 -24.49 31.70
C GLU A 436 -20.00 -25.55 31.10
N MET A 437 -19.77 -25.96 29.84
CA MET A 437 -20.47 -27.07 29.19
C MET A 437 -20.26 -28.39 29.93
N LYS A 438 -19.05 -28.65 30.42
CA LYS A 438 -18.77 -29.83 31.24
C LYS A 438 -19.55 -29.80 32.55
N ARG A 439 -19.61 -28.64 33.22
CA ARG A 439 -20.42 -28.45 34.42
C ARG A 439 -21.91 -28.64 34.14
N ASP A 440 -22.42 -28.03 33.08
CA ASP A 440 -23.82 -28.18 32.67
C ASP A 440 -24.16 -29.66 32.34
N SER A 441 -23.24 -30.36 31.68
CA SER A 441 -23.36 -31.80 31.42
C SER A 441 -23.46 -32.64 32.69
N THR A 442 -22.80 -32.24 33.80
CA THR A 442 -22.97 -32.95 35.09
C THR A 442 -24.37 -32.79 35.66
N SER A 443 -24.96 -31.60 35.56
CA SER A 443 -26.36 -31.37 35.92
C SER A 443 -27.31 -32.16 35.04
N MET A 444 -27.07 -32.20 33.73
CA MET A 444 -27.86 -33.00 32.78
C MET A 444 -27.81 -34.49 33.11
N ASN A 445 -26.62 -35.02 33.46
CA ASN A 445 -26.47 -36.40 33.92
C ASN A 445 -27.22 -36.68 35.23
N ALA A 446 -27.28 -35.72 36.15
CA ALA A 446 -28.04 -35.86 37.39
C ALA A 446 -29.55 -35.91 37.15
N ILE A 447 -30.08 -35.03 36.29
CA ILE A 447 -31.50 -35.05 35.89
C ILE A 447 -31.84 -36.36 35.18
N ALA A 448 -31.02 -36.81 34.25
CA ALA A 448 -31.20 -38.09 33.57
C ALA A 448 -31.25 -39.25 34.58
N GLY A 449 -30.34 -39.27 35.56
CA GLY A 449 -30.36 -40.23 36.66
C GLY A 449 -31.67 -40.19 37.46
N LEU A 450 -32.16 -38.99 37.78
CA LEU A 450 -33.44 -38.81 38.49
C LEU A 450 -34.62 -39.39 37.68
N THR A 451 -34.67 -39.10 36.37
CA THR A 451 -35.72 -39.62 35.48
C THR A 451 -35.67 -41.14 35.34
N MET A 452 -34.47 -41.74 35.33
CA MET A 452 -34.31 -43.20 35.28
C MET A 452 -34.87 -43.90 36.52
N VAL A 453 -34.88 -43.21 37.68
CA VAL A 453 -35.46 -43.73 38.92
C VAL A 453 -36.98 -43.53 38.96
N PHE A 454 -37.49 -42.35 38.61
CA PHE A 454 -38.92 -42.06 38.75
C PHE A 454 -39.79 -42.61 37.61
N LEU A 455 -39.30 -42.66 36.38
CA LEU A 455 -40.11 -43.01 35.21
C LEU A 455 -40.64 -44.46 35.25
N PRO A 456 -39.86 -45.48 35.67
CA PRO A 456 -40.41 -46.82 35.85
C PRO A 456 -41.46 -46.89 36.96
N GLY A 457 -41.26 -46.13 38.05
CA GLY A 457 -42.19 -46.08 39.18
C GLY A 457 -43.50 -45.37 38.87
N THR A 458 -43.48 -44.29 38.10
CA THR A 458 -44.70 -43.60 37.64
C THR A 458 -45.44 -44.44 36.60
N PHE A 459 -44.73 -45.14 35.71
CA PHE A 459 -45.34 -46.04 34.74
C PHE A 459 -46.09 -47.19 35.43
N THR A 460 -45.44 -47.92 36.34
CA THR A 460 -46.09 -49.01 37.08
C THR A 460 -47.22 -48.49 37.99
N ALA A 461 -47.06 -47.31 38.60
CA ALA A 461 -48.10 -46.68 39.40
C ALA A 461 -49.32 -46.26 38.55
N THR A 462 -49.12 -45.83 37.31
CA THR A 462 -50.23 -45.48 36.40
C THR A 462 -50.96 -46.73 35.91
N VAL A 463 -50.22 -47.76 35.51
CA VAL A 463 -50.77 -49.04 35.04
C VAL A 463 -51.56 -49.75 36.14
N LEU A 464 -51.03 -49.78 37.37
CA LEU A 464 -51.66 -50.46 38.50
C LEU A 464 -52.64 -49.56 39.28
N GLY A 465 -52.46 -48.24 39.23
CA GLY A 465 -53.31 -47.25 39.90
C GLY A 465 -54.75 -47.25 39.41
N ALA A 466 -54.98 -47.72 38.17
CA ALA A 466 -56.32 -47.96 37.63
C ALA A 466 -57.13 -49.03 38.40
N GLY A 467 -56.52 -49.80 39.32
CA GLY A 467 -57.20 -50.86 40.07
C GLY A 467 -56.91 -50.95 41.58
N ILE A 468 -56.15 -50.02 42.18
CA ILE A 468 -55.70 -50.13 43.59
C ILE A 468 -56.57 -49.32 44.57
N PHE A 469 -57.16 -48.19 44.14
CA PHE A 469 -57.97 -47.32 44.98
C PHE A 469 -59.43 -47.35 44.52
N SER A 470 -60.35 -47.88 45.35
CA SER A 470 -61.79 -47.72 45.16
C SER A 470 -62.32 -46.72 46.17
N ALA A 471 -62.70 -45.52 45.73
CA ALA A 471 -63.45 -44.58 46.55
C ALA A 471 -64.94 -44.95 46.47
N VAL A 472 -65.52 -45.38 47.59
CA VAL A 472 -66.96 -45.62 47.69
C VAL A 472 -67.64 -44.27 47.94
N ALA A 473 -68.49 -43.81 47.02
CA ALA A 473 -69.19 -42.54 47.16
C ALA A 473 -70.07 -42.53 48.42
N GLY A 474 -69.84 -41.58 49.34
CA GLY A 474 -70.65 -41.36 50.54
C GLY A 474 -69.99 -41.70 51.89
N THR A 475 -68.73 -42.15 51.92
CA THR A 475 -68.01 -42.40 53.19
C THR A 475 -66.57 -41.89 53.15
N ASN A 476 -66.07 -41.37 54.28
CA ASN A 476 -64.70 -40.85 54.43
C ASN A 476 -63.59 -41.93 54.45
N ASN A 477 -63.89 -43.19 54.07
CA ASN A 477 -62.96 -44.32 54.18
C ASN A 477 -62.44 -44.76 52.81
N VAL A 478 -61.16 -44.55 52.57
CA VAL A 478 -60.42 -45.08 51.40
C VAL A 478 -59.99 -46.51 51.71
N ARG A 479 -60.44 -47.51 50.93
CA ARG A 479 -59.97 -48.90 51.01
C ARG A 479 -58.81 -49.12 50.05
N VAL A 480 -57.66 -49.55 50.59
CA VAL A 480 -56.49 -49.96 49.83
C VAL A 480 -56.60 -51.46 49.51
N SER A 481 -56.55 -51.82 48.22
CA SER A 481 -56.57 -53.22 47.78
C SER A 481 -55.26 -53.96 48.14
N GLY A 482 -55.36 -55.25 48.50
CA GLY A 482 -54.22 -56.12 48.85
C GLY A 482 -53.22 -56.40 47.71
N ILE A 483 -53.38 -55.74 46.56
CA ILE A 483 -52.50 -55.82 45.37
C ILE A 483 -51.32 -54.83 45.46
N TRP A 484 -51.26 -53.95 46.47
CA TRP A 484 -50.17 -52.98 46.62
C TRP A 484 -48.75 -53.58 46.66
N TRP A 485 -48.57 -54.80 47.20
CA TRP A 485 -47.27 -55.49 47.18
C TRP A 485 -46.76 -55.82 45.77
N LEU A 486 -47.68 -56.03 44.81
CA LEU A 486 -47.36 -56.33 43.42
C LEU A 486 -46.74 -55.12 42.70
N TRP A 487 -47.13 -53.90 43.10
CA TRP A 487 -46.48 -52.67 42.63
C TRP A 487 -45.01 -52.61 43.06
N ILE A 488 -44.69 -52.98 44.31
CA ILE A 488 -43.30 -53.01 44.81
C ILE A 488 -42.49 -54.06 44.04
N VAL A 489 -43.02 -55.27 43.92
CA VAL A 489 -42.33 -56.40 43.26
C VAL A 489 -42.08 -56.15 41.78
N LEU A 490 -42.90 -55.35 41.10
CA LEU A 490 -42.69 -55.00 39.70
C LEU A 490 -41.77 -53.79 39.53
N THR A 491 -41.90 -52.78 40.39
CA THR A 491 -41.20 -51.48 40.24
C THR A 491 -39.71 -51.58 40.58
N VAL A 492 -39.36 -52.28 41.66
CA VAL A 492 -37.96 -52.44 42.11
C VAL A 492 -37.08 -53.15 41.07
N PRO A 493 -37.44 -54.31 40.48
CA PRO A 493 -36.60 -54.93 39.47
C PRO A 493 -36.55 -54.10 38.18
N LEU A 494 -37.64 -53.45 37.77
CA LEU A 494 -37.67 -52.62 36.58
C LEU A 494 -36.73 -51.41 36.70
N THR A 495 -36.74 -50.71 37.83
CA THR A 495 -35.80 -49.63 38.14
C THR A 495 -34.35 -50.12 38.18
N LEU A 496 -34.09 -51.28 38.79
CA LEU A 496 -32.75 -51.89 38.80
C LEU A 496 -32.25 -52.24 37.40
N ILE A 497 -33.12 -52.76 36.51
CA ILE A 497 -32.77 -53.06 35.12
C ILE A 497 -32.39 -51.79 34.36
N VAL A 498 -33.19 -50.72 34.46
CA VAL A 498 -32.91 -49.44 33.80
C VAL A 498 -31.58 -48.84 34.28
N MET A 499 -31.34 -48.85 35.59
CA MET A 499 -30.08 -48.39 36.18
C MET A 499 -28.88 -49.24 35.75
N ALA A 500 -29.03 -50.57 35.71
CA ALA A 500 -27.98 -51.48 35.27
C ALA A 500 -27.63 -51.28 33.78
N CYS A 501 -28.63 -51.10 32.92
CA CYS A 501 -28.44 -50.79 31.50
C CYS A 501 -27.68 -49.46 31.30
N TRP A 502 -28.04 -48.41 32.04
CA TRP A 502 -27.35 -47.12 31.97
C TRP A 502 -25.90 -47.21 32.48
N TRP A 503 -25.69 -47.90 33.61
CA TRP A 503 -24.36 -48.13 34.15
C TRP A 503 -23.48 -48.88 33.16
N TYR A 504 -24.00 -49.95 32.55
CA TYR A 504 -23.30 -50.73 31.53
C TYR A 504 -22.95 -49.90 30.29
N TYR A 505 -23.88 -49.09 29.80
CA TYR A 505 -23.65 -48.19 28.66
C TYR A 505 -22.58 -47.12 28.97
N LYS A 506 -22.62 -46.54 30.17
CA LYS A 506 -21.63 -45.57 30.63
C LYS A 506 -20.24 -46.19 30.76
N TYR A 507 -20.16 -47.38 31.38
CA TYR A 507 -18.90 -48.09 31.63
C TYR A 507 -18.21 -48.53 30.34
N THR A 508 -18.98 -48.98 29.34
CA THR A 508 -18.45 -49.45 28.05
C THR A 508 -17.93 -48.30 27.17
N LYS A 509 -18.61 -47.14 27.14
CA LYS A 509 -18.16 -45.99 26.33
C LYS A 509 -17.08 -45.12 26.98
N GLU A 510 -17.00 -45.03 28.31
CA GLU A 510 -16.00 -44.17 28.98
C GLU A 510 -14.58 -44.75 29.03
N ARG A 511 -14.43 -46.09 29.03
CA ARG A 511 -13.12 -46.77 29.09
C ARG A 511 -12.19 -46.45 27.91
N PRO A 512 -12.61 -46.58 26.63
CA PRO A 512 -11.72 -46.29 25.50
C PRO A 512 -11.31 -44.82 25.44
N TYR A 513 -12.22 -43.89 25.78
CA TYR A 513 -11.94 -42.46 25.78
C TYR A 513 -10.94 -42.04 26.88
N LYS A 514 -11.12 -42.51 28.12
CA LYS A 514 -10.20 -42.20 29.23
C LYS A 514 -8.81 -42.79 29.02
N ALA A 515 -8.72 -44.01 28.48
CA ALA A 515 -7.45 -44.65 28.15
C ALA A 515 -6.69 -43.90 27.04
N GLN A 516 -7.41 -43.45 26.00
CA GLN A 516 -6.84 -42.67 24.90
C GLN A 516 -6.33 -41.30 25.38
N MET A 517 -7.09 -40.59 26.23
CA MET A 517 -6.66 -39.30 26.80
C MET A 517 -5.46 -39.46 27.75
N ALA A 518 -5.42 -40.53 28.56
CA ALA A 518 -4.28 -40.82 29.43
C ALA A 518 -3.00 -41.13 28.62
N ALA A 519 -3.13 -41.84 27.50
CA ALA A 519 -2.01 -42.10 26.58
C ALA A 519 -1.49 -40.81 25.93
N ILE A 520 -2.37 -39.90 25.50
CA ILE A 520 -1.99 -38.60 24.95
C ILE A 520 -1.31 -37.71 26.01
N ALA A 521 -1.82 -37.70 27.24
CA ALA A 521 -1.21 -36.95 28.34
C ALA A 521 0.18 -37.50 28.72
N ALA A 522 0.35 -38.82 28.69
CA ALA A 522 1.64 -39.47 28.91
C ALA A 522 2.64 -39.17 27.78
N ALA A 523 2.17 -39.07 26.53
CA ALA A 523 2.99 -38.67 25.39
C ALA A 523 3.47 -37.21 25.52
N LYS A 524 2.57 -36.27 25.85
CA LYS A 524 2.94 -34.86 26.09
C LYS A 524 3.95 -34.69 27.23
N ARG A 525 3.77 -35.40 28.35
CA ARG A 525 4.75 -35.36 29.47
C ARG A 525 6.13 -35.86 29.07
N LYS A 526 6.22 -36.82 28.16
CA LYS A 526 7.51 -37.30 27.64
C LYS A 526 8.17 -36.28 26.71
N GLU A 527 7.37 -35.58 25.91
CA GLU A 527 7.84 -34.52 25.01
C GLU A 527 8.39 -33.32 25.80
N GLU A 528 7.68 -32.86 26.83
CA GLU A 528 8.12 -31.78 27.73
C GLU A 528 9.35 -32.16 28.57
N ALA A 529 9.46 -33.43 29.00
CA ALA A 529 10.64 -33.92 29.71
C ALA A 529 11.88 -34.02 28.80
N GLY A 530 11.70 -34.39 27.53
CA GLY A 530 12.77 -34.47 26.53
C GLY A 530 13.37 -33.10 26.20
N ASP A 531 12.53 -32.07 26.04
CA ASP A 531 12.99 -30.70 25.79
C ASP A 531 13.78 -30.13 26.99
N THR A 532 13.43 -30.54 28.21
CA THR A 532 14.11 -30.12 29.44
C THR A 532 15.49 -30.79 29.58
N GLU A 533 15.61 -32.06 29.19
CA GLU A 533 16.90 -32.78 29.16
C GLU A 533 17.83 -32.26 28.05
N GLU A 534 17.30 -31.91 26.87
CA GLU A 534 18.09 -31.34 25.78
C GLU A 534 18.62 -29.92 26.14
N GLN A 535 17.85 -29.13 26.87
CA GLN A 535 18.29 -27.82 27.39
C GLN A 535 19.34 -27.94 28.50
N MET A 536 19.19 -28.89 29.44
CA MET A 536 20.22 -29.13 30.48
C MET A 536 21.53 -29.68 29.91
N GLY A 537 21.47 -30.56 28.90
CA GLY A 537 22.64 -31.09 28.21
C GLY A 537 23.44 -30.01 27.46
N LYS A 538 22.74 -29.07 26.81
CA LYS A 538 23.39 -27.91 26.16
C LYS A 538 24.00 -26.95 27.19
N SER A 539 23.36 -26.72 28.34
CA SER A 539 23.90 -25.86 29.41
C SER A 539 25.15 -26.44 30.07
N SER A 540 25.20 -27.76 30.27
CA SER A 540 26.37 -28.45 30.83
C SER A 540 27.54 -28.54 29.85
N ALA A 541 27.26 -28.72 28.55
CA ALA A 541 28.29 -28.65 27.51
C ALA A 541 28.90 -27.24 27.39
N VAL A 542 28.09 -26.19 27.56
CA VAL A 542 28.56 -24.79 27.56
C VAL A 542 29.39 -24.46 28.81
N SER A 543 29.05 -25.00 29.99
CA SER A 543 29.87 -24.82 31.19
C SER A 543 31.22 -25.55 31.08
N PHE A 544 31.23 -26.77 30.54
CA PHE A 544 32.45 -27.55 30.33
C PHE A 544 33.38 -26.90 29.29
N LEU A 545 32.83 -26.33 28.22
CA LEU A 545 33.62 -25.57 27.23
C LEU A 545 34.20 -24.27 27.79
N ASN A 546 33.52 -23.59 28.73
CA ASN A 546 34.04 -22.40 29.39
C ASN A 546 35.15 -22.73 30.40
N GLU A 547 35.07 -23.86 31.08
CA GLU A 547 36.08 -24.33 32.04
C GLU A 547 37.38 -24.75 31.32
N VAL A 548 37.28 -25.39 30.15
CA VAL A 548 38.44 -25.73 29.29
C VAL A 548 39.07 -24.47 28.64
N ARG A 549 38.30 -23.39 28.45
CA ARG A 549 38.83 -22.12 27.90
C ARG A 549 39.58 -21.27 28.94
N ALA A 550 39.32 -21.49 30.24
CA ALA A 550 39.97 -20.76 31.33
C ALA A 550 41.37 -21.28 31.70
N ALA A 551 41.79 -22.44 31.17
CA ALA A 551 43.07 -23.08 31.47
C ALA A 551 44.09 -22.97 30.30
N ARG A 552 44.55 -21.75 29.98
CA ARG A 552 45.85 -21.53 29.30
C ARG A 552 46.50 -20.23 29.82
N PRO A 553 47.80 -20.22 30.16
CA PRO A 553 48.48 -19.03 30.65
C PRO A 553 48.85 -18.07 29.50
N ILE A 554 48.87 -16.78 29.85
CA ILE A 554 49.14 -15.62 29.01
C ILE A 554 50.65 -15.50 28.73
N GLY A 555 51.01 -15.26 27.48
CA GLY A 555 52.35 -14.81 27.09
C GLY A 555 52.31 -13.99 25.80
N ASN A 556 52.31 -12.66 25.96
CA ASN A 556 52.79 -11.59 25.06
C ASN A 556 52.56 -11.71 23.54
N LEU A 557 51.79 -10.79 22.94
CA LEU A 557 52.36 -9.72 22.10
C LEU A 557 51.29 -8.74 21.55
N SER A 558 51.77 -7.53 21.33
CA SER A 558 51.12 -6.32 20.84
C SER A 558 50.62 -6.38 19.37
N LEU A 559 49.50 -5.67 19.14
CA LEU A 559 49.10 -4.87 17.98
C LEU A 559 48.74 -5.50 16.61
N ARG A 560 47.68 -4.88 16.07
CA ARG A 560 47.30 -4.66 14.65
C ARG A 560 46.55 -5.78 13.90
N GLY A 561 45.38 -5.36 13.38
CA GLY A 561 45.13 -5.45 11.94
C GLY A 561 44.18 -6.55 11.44
N TRP A 562 42.96 -6.11 11.12
CA TRP A 562 42.23 -6.40 9.87
C TRP A 562 41.55 -7.75 9.61
N SER A 563 40.28 -7.58 9.17
CA SER A 563 39.62 -8.19 8.01
C SER A 563 39.24 -9.67 8.05
N PHE A 564 37.93 -9.90 8.16
CA PHE A 564 37.24 -11.13 7.78
C PHE A 564 36.99 -11.15 6.27
N ALA A 565 37.49 -12.17 5.56
CA ALA A 565 36.91 -12.62 4.29
C ALA A 565 37.19 -14.11 4.01
N SER A 566 36.09 -14.86 3.92
CA SER A 566 35.81 -16.09 3.16
C SER A 566 36.89 -17.15 2.90
N SER A 567 36.56 -18.43 3.06
CA SER A 567 36.10 -19.28 1.93
C SER A 567 36.22 -20.80 2.23
N ARG A 568 35.14 -21.51 1.87
CA ARG A 568 35.00 -22.89 1.36
C ARG A 568 35.63 -24.07 2.13
N LYS A 569 34.71 -24.91 2.66
CA LYS A 569 34.85 -26.37 2.77
C LYS A 569 34.95 -27.01 1.38
N LYS A 570 35.91 -27.93 1.19
CA LYS A 570 35.86 -29.01 0.18
C LYS A 570 35.58 -30.33 0.89
N SER A 571 34.56 -31.03 0.42
CA SER A 571 34.29 -32.44 0.72
C SER A 571 35.13 -33.31 -0.21
N ALA A 572 35.63 -34.42 0.33
CA ALA A 572 36.24 -35.51 -0.41
C ALA A 572 35.18 -36.39 -1.09
N GLY A 573 35.61 -37.09 -2.14
CA GLY A 573 34.88 -38.13 -2.85
C GLY A 573 35.77 -38.71 -3.96
N GLU A 574 36.23 -39.94 -3.72
CA GLU A 574 36.76 -40.98 -4.62
C GLU A 574 36.09 -41.00 -6.02
N SER A 575 36.55 -41.65 -7.08
CA SER A 575 37.73 -42.40 -7.55
C SER A 575 37.44 -42.76 -9.03
N LEU A 576 38.42 -43.36 -9.73
CA LEU A 576 38.32 -44.05 -11.04
C LEU A 576 38.15 -43.16 -12.28
N GLN A 577 38.67 -43.46 -13.48
CA GLN A 577 39.80 -44.23 -13.99
C GLN A 577 39.79 -43.93 -15.51
N ASP A 578 40.96 -43.78 -16.12
CA ASP A 578 41.31 -44.08 -17.52
C ASP A 578 40.70 -43.33 -18.74
N ARG A 579 41.67 -42.75 -19.50
CA ARG A 579 41.94 -42.94 -20.95
C ARG A 579 40.94 -42.37 -21.98
N VAL A 580 41.28 -41.23 -22.58
CA VAL A 580 42.05 -40.99 -23.85
C VAL A 580 41.95 -39.51 -24.17
#